data_AF-A0AB39R8T6-F1
#
_entry.id   AF-A0AB39R8T6-F1
#
_cell.length_a   1.000
_cell.length_b   1.000
_cell.length_c   1.000
_cell.angle_alpha   90.00
_cell.angle_beta   90.00
_cell.angle_gamma   90.00
#
_symmetry.space_group_name_H-M   'P 1'
#
loop_
_entity.id
_entity.type
_entity.pdbx_description
1 polymer ?
#
loop_
_entity_poly.entity_id
_entity_poly.type
_entity_poly.pdbx_seq_one_letter_code
_entity_poly.pdbx_strand_id
1 'polypeptide(L)'
;MPDGAIVETGARTFALSELVIVEKFRGTGVAHQIHHELLRGRPEERVTLLVERDHPKVRGLYEMWGYEWFDEVQPFTDASLYDAMVLNLH
;
A
#
# COMPACT_ATOMS: atom_id res chain seq x y z
N MET A 1 -14.94 -4.74 -10.01
CA MET A 1 -14.54 -3.54 -9.25
C MET A 1 -15.77 -2.73 -8.93
N PRO A 2 -15.86 -2.11 -7.75
CA PRO A 2 -16.94 -1.17 -7.46
C PRO A 2 -16.89 0.01 -8.44
N ASP A 3 -18.05 0.52 -8.83
CA ASP A 3 -18.13 1.71 -9.69
C ASP A 3 -17.43 2.90 -9.00
N GLY A 4 -16.62 3.65 -9.76
CA GLY A 4 -15.90 4.82 -9.25
C GLY A 4 -14.56 4.54 -8.56
N ALA A 5 -14.10 3.29 -8.51
CA ALA A 5 -12.86 2.94 -7.82
C ALA A 5 -11.59 3.54 -8.44
N ILE A 6 -11.61 3.87 -9.73
CA ILE A 6 -10.51 4.53 -10.47
C ILE A 6 -10.72 6.04 -10.65
N VAL A 7 -11.85 6.60 -10.18
CA VAL A 7 -12.14 8.03 -10.31
C VAL A 7 -11.31 8.77 -9.30
N GLU A 8 -10.42 9.66 -9.74
CA GLU A 8 -9.58 10.45 -8.83
C GLU A 8 -10.03 11.91 -8.78
N THR A 9 -9.99 12.49 -7.58
CA THR A 9 -10.30 13.92 -7.34
C THR A 9 -9.04 14.77 -7.21
N GLY A 10 -7.86 14.14 -7.17
CA GLY A 10 -6.57 14.79 -6.87
C GLY A 10 -6.30 14.97 -5.37
N ALA A 11 -7.26 14.65 -4.49
CA ALA A 11 -7.11 14.76 -3.03
C ALA A 11 -7.61 13.54 -2.24
N ARG A 12 -8.26 12.56 -2.88
CA ARG A 12 -8.86 11.39 -2.18
C ARG A 12 -7.88 10.25 -1.88
N THR A 13 -6.70 10.23 -2.52
CA THR A 13 -5.78 9.09 -2.46
C THR A 13 -4.39 9.55 -2.01
N PHE A 14 -3.89 8.94 -0.94
CA PHE A 14 -2.49 9.04 -0.55
C PHE A 14 -1.69 7.87 -1.15
N ALA A 15 -0.67 8.17 -1.95
CA ALA A 15 0.22 7.14 -2.52
C ALA A 15 1.43 6.94 -1.59
N LEU A 16 1.52 5.76 -0.96
CA LEU A 16 2.68 5.34 -0.19
C LEU A 16 3.65 4.60 -1.11
N SER A 17 4.80 5.19 -1.39
CA SER A 17 5.81 4.58 -2.25
C SER A 17 6.69 3.57 -1.51
N GLU A 18 7.29 3.98 -0.38
CA GLU A 18 8.30 3.17 0.30
C GLU A 18 8.18 3.27 1.83
N LEU A 19 8.31 2.13 2.50
CA LEU A 19 8.43 2.03 3.95
C LEU A 19 9.59 1.08 4.29
N VAL A 20 10.75 1.66 4.56
CA VAL A 20 11.98 0.90 4.79
C VAL A 20 12.43 1.02 6.24
N ILE A 21 12.63 -0.13 6.89
CA ILE A 21 13.14 -0.20 8.26
C ILE A 21 14.62 -0.57 8.24
N VAL A 22 15.42 0.23 8.94
CA VAL A 22 16.84 -0.05 9.17
C VAL A 22 17.00 -1.41 9.86
N GLU A 23 18.03 -2.16 9.47
CA GLU A 23 18.17 -3.58 9.80
C GLU A 23 18.03 -3.88 11.29
N LYS A 24 18.64 -3.06 12.16
CA LYS A 24 18.58 -3.18 13.62
C LYS A 24 17.17 -3.17 14.24
N PHE A 25 16.16 -2.69 13.51
CA PHE A 25 14.77 -2.60 14.01
C PHE A 25 13.80 -3.51 13.25
N ARG A 26 14.28 -4.37 12.35
CA ARG A 26 13.41 -5.33 11.66
C ARG A 26 12.88 -6.37 12.63
N GLY A 27 11.67 -6.89 12.37
CA GLY A 27 11.02 -7.89 13.24
C GLY A 27 10.47 -7.36 14.56
N THR A 28 10.58 -6.06 14.83
CA THR A 28 10.12 -5.44 16.11
C THR A 28 8.68 -4.91 16.06
N GLY A 29 8.04 -4.93 14.89
CA GLY A 29 6.73 -4.29 14.68
C GLY A 29 6.78 -2.79 14.39
N VAL A 30 7.95 -2.15 14.42
CA VAL A 30 8.11 -0.70 14.16
C VAL A 30 7.57 -0.28 12.78
N ALA A 31 7.64 -1.14 11.76
CA ALA A 31 7.06 -0.85 10.45
C ALA A 31 5.56 -0.54 10.56
N HIS A 32 4.81 -1.38 11.28
CA HIS A 32 3.38 -1.20 11.46
C HIS A 32 3.07 0.06 12.29
N GLN A 33 3.90 0.37 13.30
CA GLN A 33 3.71 1.58 14.11
C GLN A 33 3.92 2.86 13.28
N ILE A 34 4.99 2.92 12.49
CA ILE A 34 5.26 4.05 11.60
C ILE A 34 4.14 4.20 10.57
N HIS A 35 3.72 3.09 9.97
CA HIS A 35 2.62 3.05 9.02
C HIS A 35 1.32 3.57 9.65
N HIS A 36 0.94 3.05 10.81
CA HIS A 36 -0.25 3.49 11.53
C HIS A 36 -0.22 4.99 11.84
N GLU A 37 0.89 5.49 12.40
CA GLU A 37 1.02 6.91 12.72
C GLU A 37 1.03 7.80 11.47
N LEU A 38 1.62 7.35 10.36
CA LEU A 38 1.61 8.07 9.09
C LEU A 38 0.18 8.23 8.54
N LEU A 39 -0.66 7.23 8.74
CA LEU A 39 -2.04 7.20 8.24
C LEU A 39 -3.05 7.80 9.22
N ARG A 40 -2.68 7.95 10.49
CA ARG A 40 -3.56 8.45 11.54
C ARG A 40 -4.00 9.89 11.26
N GLY A 41 -5.32 10.09 11.16
CA GLY A 41 -5.92 11.42 10.98
C GLY A 41 -5.70 12.04 9.60
N ARG A 42 -5.27 11.25 8.61
CA ARG A 42 -5.15 11.70 7.24
C ARG A 42 -6.52 12.13 6.67
N PRO A 43 -6.57 13.21 5.87
CA PRO A 43 -7.80 13.69 5.24
C PRO A 43 -8.19 12.90 3.98
N GLU A 44 -7.26 12.14 3.39
CA GLU A 44 -7.55 11.29 2.23
C GLU A 44 -8.49 10.15 2.60
N GLU A 45 -9.30 9.71 1.64
CA GLU A 45 -10.26 8.63 1.82
C GLU A 45 -9.58 7.26 1.82
N ARG A 46 -8.43 7.15 1.14
CA ARG A 46 -7.71 5.89 0.98
C ARG A 46 -6.21 6.06 0.82
N VAL A 47 -5.51 4.96 1.03
CA VAL A 47 -4.08 4.81 0.76
C VAL A 47 -3.88 3.75 -0.30
N THR A 48 -2.94 3.97 -1.22
CA THR A 48 -2.48 2.95 -2.16
C THR A 48 -0.98 2.72 -2.05
N LEU A 49 -0.55 1.49 -2.33
CA LEU A 49 0.85 1.10 -2.45
C LEU A 49 1.02 0.02 -3.51
N LEU A 50 2.25 -0.19 -3.93
CA LEU A 50 2.63 -1.28 -4.82
C LEU A 50 3.47 -2.31 -4.06
N VAL A 51 3.19 -3.59 -4.28
CA VAL A 51 4.02 -4.70 -3.79
C VAL A 51 4.52 -5.47 -4.99
N GLU A 52 5.83 -5.66 -5.12
CA GLU A 52 6.37 -6.54 -6.14
C GLU A 52 5.83 -7.97 -5.93
N ARG A 53 5.22 -8.55 -6.97
CA ARG A 53 4.41 -9.77 -6.88
C ARG A 53 5.21 -11.00 -6.46
N ASP A 54 6.51 -11.00 -6.75
CA ASP A 54 7.45 -12.05 -6.33
C ASP A 54 7.80 -12.00 -4.83
N HIS A 55 7.21 -11.05 -4.08
CA HIS A 55 7.32 -10.92 -2.63
C HIS A 55 5.98 -11.20 -1.90
N PRO A 56 5.41 -12.42 -1.99
CA PRO A 56 4.09 -12.73 -1.42
C PRO A 56 4.01 -12.56 0.10
N LYS A 57 5.14 -12.66 0.81
CA LYS A 57 5.19 -12.38 2.27
C LYS A 57 4.95 -10.90 2.58
N VAL A 58 5.39 -10.00 1.71
CA VAL A 58 5.17 -8.55 1.87
C VAL A 58 3.72 -8.21 1.57
N ARG A 59 3.14 -8.82 0.53
CA ARG A 59 1.71 -8.72 0.24
C ARG A 59 0.88 -9.19 1.43
N GLY A 60 1.15 -10.39 1.94
CA GLY A 60 0.44 -10.93 3.12
C GLY A 60 0.58 -10.04 4.36
N LEU A 61 1.71 -9.36 4.56
CA LEU A 61 1.87 -8.40 5.65
C LEU A 61 0.91 -7.21 5.50
N TYR A 62 0.80 -6.63 4.30
CA TYR A 62 -0.13 -5.53 4.06
C TYR A 62 -1.59 -5.99 4.13
N GLU A 63 -1.90 -7.21 3.66
CA GLU A 63 -3.24 -7.81 3.84
C GLU A 63 -3.61 -7.92 5.33
N MET A 64 -2.67 -8.33 6.18
CA MET A 64 -2.87 -8.34 7.64
C MET A 64 -3.11 -6.95 8.25
N TRP A 65 -2.67 -5.88 7.58
CA TRP A 65 -2.93 -4.50 8.00
C TRP A 65 -4.23 -3.92 7.39
N GLY A 66 -5.00 -4.76 6.68
CA GLY A 66 -6.29 -4.41 6.09
C GLY A 66 -6.22 -3.91 4.65
N TYR A 67 -5.06 -3.98 4.00
CA TYR A 67 -4.99 -3.70 2.56
C TYR A 67 -5.68 -4.81 1.76
N GLU A 68 -6.38 -4.39 0.72
CA GLU A 68 -7.00 -5.28 -0.26
C GLU A 68 -6.24 -5.18 -1.60
N TRP A 69 -6.16 -6.31 -2.32
CA TRP A 69 -5.66 -6.31 -3.68
C TRP A 69 -6.62 -5.55 -4.60
N PHE A 70 -6.08 -4.65 -5.42
CA PHE A 70 -6.84 -3.81 -6.32
C PHE A 70 -6.65 -4.21 -7.78
N ASP A 71 -5.41 -4.25 -8.26
CA ASP A 71 -5.11 -4.63 -9.64
C ASP A 71 -3.64 -5.00 -9.79
N GLU A 72 -3.29 -5.49 -10.98
CA GLU A 72 -1.93 -5.74 -11.42
C GLU A 72 -1.37 -4.52 -12.16
N VAL A 73 -0.15 -4.12 -11.83
CA VAL A 73 0.54 -2.99 -12.45
C VAL A 73 1.88 -3.46 -13.00
N GLN A 74 2.06 -3.28 -14.30
CA GLN A 74 3.37 -3.39 -14.96
C GLN A 74 3.73 -2.02 -15.56
N PRO A 75 4.66 -1.26 -14.96
CA PRO A 75 4.96 0.11 -15.40
C PRO A 75 5.48 0.22 -16.84
N PHE A 76 6.23 -0.78 -17.29
CA PHE A 76 6.77 -0.92 -18.64
C PHE A 76 7.15 -2.39 -18.90
N THR A 77 7.32 -2.78 -20.16
CA THR A 77 7.41 -4.19 -20.61
C THR A 77 8.43 -5.06 -19.84
N ASP A 78 9.56 -4.49 -19.44
CA ASP A 78 10.63 -5.19 -18.73
C ASP A 78 10.63 -4.96 -17.20
N ALA A 79 9.62 -4.26 -16.67
CA ALA A 79 9.47 -4.06 -15.24
C ALA A 79 8.92 -5.31 -14.55
N SER A 80 9.26 -5.45 -13.27
CA SER A 80 8.59 -6.40 -12.38
C SER A 80 7.08 -6.15 -12.38
N LEU A 81 6.34 -7.21 -12.07
CA LEU A 81 4.91 -7.14 -11.87
C LEU A 81 4.61 -6.73 -10.44
N TYR A 82 3.70 -5.76 -10.28
CA TYR A 82 3.30 -5.26 -8.98
C TYR A 82 1.82 -5.54 -8.73
N ASP A 83 1.51 -5.90 -7.48
CA ASP A 83 0.15 -5.88 -6.97
C ASP A 83 -0.12 -4.48 -6.39
N ALA A 84 -1.06 -3.75 -7.01
CA ALA A 84 -1.60 -2.54 -6.43
C ALA A 84 -2.53 -2.91 -5.28
N MET A 85 -2.29 -2.30 -4.12
CA MET A 85 -3.09 -2.54 -2.93
C MET A 85 -3.73 -1.24 -2.44
N VAL A 86 -4.91 -1.35 -1.85
CA VAL A 86 -5.68 -0.21 -1.33
C VAL A 86 -6.15 -0.48 0.09
N LEU A 87 -6.06 0.53 0.94
CA LEU A 87 -6.65 0.57 2.27
C LEU A 87 -7.60 1.78 2.36
N ASN A 88 -8.87 1.55 2.68
CA ASN A 88 -9.82 2.63 2.97
C ASN A 88 -9.56 3.17 4.38
N LEU A 89 -9.54 4.49 4.53
CA LEU A 89 -9.30 5.16 5.81
C LEU A 89 -10.61 5.58 6.51
N HIS A 90 -11.65 5.91 5.72
CA HIS A 90 -12.97 6.36 6.19
C HIS A 90 -14.09 5.86 5.28
#